data_AF-A0A7V0JKF4-F1
#
_entry.id   AF-A0A7V0JKF4-F1
#
_cell.length_a   1.000
_cell.length_b   1.000
_cell.length_c   1.000
_cell.angle_alpha   90.00
_cell.angle_beta   90.00
_cell.angle_gamma   90.00
#
_symmetry.space_group_name_H-M   'P 1'
#
loop_
_entity.id
_entity.type
_entity.pdbx_description
1 polymer ?
#
loop_
_entity_poly.entity_id
_entity_poly.type
_entity_poly.pdbx_seq_one_letter_code
_entity_poly.pdbx_strand_id
1 'polypeptide(L)'
;VDHFGNLITNITWEHLSQFPMSKGLIIKVGSLTLTKISPTYSDVPEGQPLALIGSSDALEIAVNMGSAEKDLCEKCKIGTRVIVRRHYANIEL
;
A
#
# COMPACT_ATOMS: atom_id res chain seq x y z
N VAL A 1 -7.77 9.90 4.25
CA VAL A 1 -8.75 9.08 3.53
C VAL A 1 -9.36 9.97 2.47
N ASP A 2 -9.42 9.51 1.22
CA ASP A 2 -10.04 10.27 0.13
C ASP A 2 -11.57 10.04 0.07
N HIS A 3 -12.23 10.54 -0.98
CA HIS A 3 -13.68 10.41 -1.13
C HIS A 3 -14.16 8.97 -1.40
N PHE A 4 -13.32 8.11 -1.98
CA PHE A 4 -13.65 6.71 -2.28
C PHE A 4 -13.36 5.78 -1.08
N GLY A 5 -12.61 6.27 -0.10
CA GLY A 5 -12.20 5.52 1.08
C GLY A 5 -10.80 4.93 0.96
N ASN A 6 -9.98 5.41 0.02
CA ASN A 6 -8.58 5.03 -0.07
C ASN A 6 -7.76 5.65 1.06
N LEU A 7 -6.81 4.89 1.59
CA LEU A 7 -5.93 5.32 2.67
C LEU A 7 -4.70 6.00 2.08
N ILE A 8 -4.80 7.32 1.87
CA ILE A 8 -3.67 8.15 1.45
C ILE A 8 -2.69 8.32 2.61
N THR A 9 -1.43 7.96 2.39
CA THR A 9 -0.36 8.07 3.39
C THR A 9 0.45 9.37 3.23
N ASN A 10 1.42 9.59 4.12
CA ASN A 10 2.46 10.61 3.98
C ASN A 10 3.78 10.04 3.43
N ILE A 11 3.76 8.83 2.86
CA ILE A 11 4.92 8.17 2.26
C ILE A 11 4.86 8.46 0.76
N THR A 12 5.82 9.24 0.23
CA THR A 12 5.82 9.69 -1.16
C THR A 12 6.62 8.75 -2.05
N TRP A 13 6.54 8.94 -3.36
CA TRP A 13 7.45 8.27 -4.29
C TRP A 13 8.92 8.53 -3.95
N GLU A 14 9.29 9.75 -3.55
CA GLU A 14 10.65 10.07 -3.11
C GLU A 14 11.12 9.16 -1.95
N HIS A 15 10.29 8.96 -0.92
CA HIS A 15 10.59 8.04 0.18
C HIS A 15 10.77 6.58 -0.32
N LEU A 16 9.97 6.17 -1.31
CA LEU A 16 9.95 4.79 -1.83
C LEU A 16 11.06 4.52 -2.85
N SER A 17 11.46 5.51 -3.64
CA SER A 17 12.52 5.41 -4.65
C SER A 17 13.89 5.03 -4.04
N GLN A 18 14.05 5.24 -2.73
CA GLN A 18 15.21 4.81 -1.96
C GLN A 18 15.28 3.29 -1.75
N PHE A 19 14.18 2.57 -1.98
CA PHE A 19 14.09 1.12 -1.89
C PHE A 19 14.43 0.51 -3.27
N PRO A 20 15.44 -0.36 -3.37
CA PRO A 20 15.72 -1.07 -4.61
C PRO A 20 14.54 -2.01 -4.90
N MET A 21 13.73 -1.64 -5.90
CA MET A 21 12.54 -2.38 -6.31
C MET A 21 12.86 -3.86 -6.64
N SER A 22 14.09 -4.14 -7.08
CA SER A 22 14.60 -5.49 -7.34
C SER A 22 14.63 -6.41 -6.12
N LYS A 23 14.69 -5.87 -4.90
CA LYS A 23 14.66 -6.66 -3.66
C LYS A 23 13.24 -6.89 -3.15
N GLY A 24 12.25 -6.20 -3.71
CA GLY A 24 10.89 -6.19 -3.23
C GLY A 24 10.71 -5.35 -1.95
N LEU A 25 9.46 -5.12 -1.61
CA LEU A 25 9.06 -4.31 -0.46
C LEU A 25 7.91 -5.01 0.27
N ILE A 26 7.74 -4.67 1.54
CA ILE A 26 6.61 -5.12 2.35
C ILE A 26 5.94 -3.87 2.91
N ILE A 27 4.67 -3.71 2.59
CA ILE A 27 3.79 -2.66 3.10
C ILE A 27 2.87 -3.30 4.12
N LYS A 28 2.81 -2.72 5.32
CA LYS A 28 1.91 -3.16 6.39
C LYS A 28 1.00 -2.02 6.83
N VAL A 29 -0.29 -2.32 6.93
CA VAL A 29 -1.32 -1.45 7.50
C VAL A 29 -2.31 -2.31 8.29
N GLY A 30 -2.40 -2.10 9.60
CA GLY A 30 -3.17 -3.01 10.47
C GLY A 30 -2.68 -4.47 10.32
N SER A 31 -3.60 -5.38 9.98
CA SER A 31 -3.32 -6.79 9.68
C SER A 31 -2.96 -7.04 8.21
N LEU A 32 -3.22 -6.09 7.31
CA LEU A 32 -2.94 -6.24 5.89
C LEU A 32 -1.44 -6.18 5.63
N THR A 33 -0.95 -7.12 4.81
CA THR A 33 0.41 -7.12 4.27
C THR A 33 0.35 -7.18 2.75
N LEU A 34 0.98 -6.21 2.08
CA LEU A 34 1.14 -6.16 0.63
C LEU A 34 2.63 -6.21 0.28
N THR A 35 2.97 -6.87 -0.84
CA THR A 35 4.37 -7.12 -1.23
C THR A 35 4.79 -6.40 -2.51
N LYS A 36 3.90 -5.59 -3.09
CA LYS A 36 4.15 -4.82 -4.31
C LYS A 36 3.38 -3.51 -4.29
N ILE A 37 3.83 -2.59 -5.14
CA ILE A 37 3.09 -1.39 -5.55
C ILE A 37 2.59 -1.68 -6.97
N SER A 38 1.28 -1.64 -7.15
CA SER A 38 0.60 -1.83 -8.43
C SER A 38 0.61 -0.52 -9.25
N PRO A 39 0.83 -0.59 -10.56
CA PRO A 39 0.63 0.54 -11.47
C PRO A 39 -0.79 1.13 -11.45
N THR A 40 -1.82 0.29 -11.33
CA THR A 40 -3.24 0.68 -11.49
C THR A 40 -4.16 -0.15 -10.59
N TYR A 41 -5.41 0.28 -10.45
CA TYR A 41 -6.45 -0.47 -9.73
C TYR A 41 -6.76 -1.83 -10.37
N SER A 42 -6.66 -1.94 -11.71
CA SER A 42 -6.95 -3.18 -12.44
C SER A 42 -5.91 -4.29 -12.30
N ASP A 43 -4.80 -4.04 -11.61
CA ASP A 43 -3.75 -5.05 -11.38
C ASP A 43 -4.12 -6.08 -10.29
N VAL A 44 -5.30 -5.93 -9.69
CA VAL A 44 -5.94 -6.90 -8.80
C VAL A 44 -7.43 -7.04 -9.14
N PRO A 45 -8.07 -8.20 -8.89
CA PRO A 45 -9.51 -8.36 -9.06
C PRO A 45 -10.33 -7.36 -8.23
N GLU A 46 -11.59 -7.15 -8.61
CA GLU A 46 -12.57 -6.41 -7.81
C GLU A 46 -12.63 -6.94 -6.37
N GLY A 47 -12.73 -6.01 -5.40
CA GLY A 47 -12.76 -6.30 -3.97
C GLY A 47 -11.40 -6.68 -3.37
N GLN A 48 -10.32 -6.74 -4.15
CA GLN A 48 -8.99 -7.07 -3.63
C GLN A 48 -8.19 -5.83 -3.23
N PRO A 49 -7.40 -5.92 -2.14
CA PRO A 49 -6.52 -4.84 -1.72
C PRO A 49 -5.35 -4.65 -2.67
N LEU A 50 -4.91 -3.41 -2.79
CA LEU A 50 -3.66 -3.05 -3.47
C LEU A 50 -3.01 -1.84 -2.81
N ALA A 51 -1.74 -1.64 -3.15
CA ALA A 51 -1.04 -0.39 -2.90
C ALA A 51 -0.62 0.20 -4.25
N LEU A 52 -0.71 1.52 -4.42
CA LEU A 52 -0.31 2.22 -5.64
C LEU A 52 0.24 3.62 -5.30
N ILE A 53 0.86 4.29 -6.28
CA ILE A 53 1.14 5.73 -6.18
C ILE A 53 -0.03 6.46 -6.82
N GLY A 54 -0.81 7.15 -5.99
CA GLY A 54 -1.94 7.95 -6.46
C GLY A 54 -1.50 9.27 -7.11
N SER A 55 -2.46 10.03 -7.62
CA SER A 55 -2.21 11.35 -8.25
C SER A 55 -1.60 12.40 -7.31
N SER A 56 -1.62 12.16 -6.01
CA SER A 56 -1.01 13.01 -4.97
C SER A 56 0.48 12.72 -4.71
N ASP A 57 1.11 11.85 -5.51
CA ASP A 57 2.48 11.36 -5.31
C ASP A 57 2.72 10.67 -3.96
N ALA A 58 1.64 10.20 -3.34
CA ALA A 58 1.66 9.45 -2.09
C ALA A 58 1.31 7.99 -2.33
N LEU A 59 1.90 7.11 -1.51
CA LEU A 59 1.49 5.73 -1.38
C LEU A 59 0.05 5.70 -0.87
N GLU A 60 -0.78 5.01 -1.62
CA GLU A 60 -2.18 4.81 -1.37
C GLU A 60 -2.42 3.32 -1.10
N ILE A 61 -3.20 3.01 -0.06
CA ILE A 61 -3.78 1.68 0.12
C ILE A 61 -5.24 1.74 -0.29
N ALA A 62 -5.61 0.90 -1.25
CA ALA A 62 -6.90 0.89 -1.89
C ALA A 62 -7.50 -0.52 -1.94
N VAL A 63 -8.78 -0.58 -2.29
CA VAL A 63 -9.48 -1.81 -2.70
C VAL A 63 -10.02 -1.55 -4.09
N ASN A 64 -9.72 -2.42 -5.07
CA ASN A 64 -10.23 -2.25 -6.41
C ASN A 64 -11.77 -2.30 -6.41
N MET A 65 -12.43 -1.22 -6.85
CA MET A 65 -13.88 -1.05 -6.79
C MET A 65 -14.49 -1.24 -5.38
N GLY A 66 -13.72 -0.95 -4.32
CA GLY A 66 -14.15 -1.03 -2.93
C GLY A 66 -13.67 0.15 -2.10
N SER A 67 -13.75 0.03 -0.78
CA SER A 67 -13.40 1.11 0.16
C SER A 67 -12.42 0.61 1.20
N ALA A 68 -11.14 1.00 1.08
CA ALA A 68 -10.10 0.52 1.98
C ALA A 68 -10.35 0.87 3.46
N GLU A 69 -10.95 2.02 3.73
CA GLU A 69 -11.39 2.43 5.08
C GLU A 69 -12.42 1.46 5.68
N LYS A 70 -13.35 0.93 4.87
CA LYS A 70 -14.41 0.03 5.33
C LYS A 70 -13.96 -1.43 5.37
N ASP A 71 -13.13 -1.83 4.40
CA ASP A 71 -12.94 -3.24 4.06
C ASP A 71 -11.66 -3.86 4.68
N LEU A 72 -10.62 -3.05 4.97
CA LEU A 72 -9.29 -3.61 5.28
C LEU A 72 -9.00 -3.80 6.76
N CYS A 73 -9.49 -2.93 7.64
CA CYS A 73 -9.49 -3.18 9.07
C CYS A 73 -10.46 -2.28 9.83
N GLU A 74 -11.16 -2.81 10.84
CA GLU A 74 -12.12 -2.07 11.68
C GLU A 74 -11.54 -0.81 12.36
N LYS A 75 -10.20 -0.68 12.41
CA LYS A 75 -9.47 0.43 13.04
C LYS A 75 -8.65 1.27 12.06
N CYS A 76 -8.81 1.06 10.74
CA CYS A 76 -8.07 1.79 9.73
C CYS A 76 -8.70 3.18 9.59
N LYS A 77 -8.04 4.18 10.19
CA LYS A 77 -8.51 5.57 10.25
C LYS A 77 -7.33 6.52 10.05
N ILE A 78 -7.61 7.82 9.96
CA ILE A 78 -6.56 8.84 9.99
C ILE A 78 -5.68 8.62 11.24
N GLY A 79 -4.37 8.54 11.02
CA GLY A 79 -3.38 8.22 12.05
C GLY A 79 -3.00 6.74 12.17
N THR A 80 -3.65 5.83 11.44
CA THR A 80 -3.22 4.43 11.37
C THR A 80 -1.82 4.34 10.78
N ARG A 81 -0.92 3.65 11.49
CA ARG A 81 0.48 3.51 11.09
C ARG A 81 0.59 2.62 9.85
N VAL A 82 1.27 3.13 8.83
CA VAL A 82 1.72 2.37 7.66
C VAL A 82 3.23 2.18 7.76
N ILE A 83 3.70 0.95 7.54
CA ILE A 83 5.13 0.61 7.55
C ILE A 83 5.50 0.10 6.17
N VAL A 84 6.55 0.68 5.59
CA VAL A 84 7.20 0.14 4.40
C VAL A 84 8.59 -0.32 4.80
N ARG A 85 8.91 -1.58 4.48
CA ARG A 85 10.24 -2.16 4.74
C ARG A 85 10.74 -2.89 3.50
N ARG A 86 12.07 -3.02 3.39
CA ARG A 86 12.70 -3.85 2.37
C ARG A 86 12.28 -5.31 2.60
N HIS A 87 11.95 -6.01 1.52
CA HIS A 87 11.86 -7.45 1.54
C HIS A 87 13.30 -7.98 1.41
N TYR A 88 13.87 -8.53 2.47
CA TYR A 88 15.11 -9.28 2.34
C TYR A 88 14.70 -10.72 2.02
N ALA A 89 14.69 -11.08 0.74
CA ALA A 89 14.74 -12.50 0.40
C ALA A 89 16.03 -13.05 1.01
N ASN A 90 15.93 -14.15 1.76
CA ASN A 90 17.06 -14.77 2.44
C ASN A 90 18.23 -14.90 1.45
N ILE A 91 19.37 -14.32 1.81
CA ILE A 91 20.64 -14.76 1.23
C ILE A 91 20.85 -16.12 1.89
N GLU A 92 20.51 -17.20 1.19
CA GLU A 92 21.11 -18.49 1.50
C GLU A 92 22.62 -18.31 1.27
N LEU A 93 23.38 -18.31 2.37
CA LEU A 93 24.83 -18.42 2.36
C LEU A 93 25.23 -19.86 2.00
#